data_AF-A0A4S4KMX2-F1
#
_entry.id   AF-A0A4S4KMX2-F1
#
_cell.length_a   1.000
_cell.length_b   1.000
_cell.length_c   1.000
_cell.angle_alpha   90.00
_cell.angle_beta   90.00
_cell.angle_gamma   90.00
#
_symmetry.space_group_name_H-M   'P 1'
#
loop_
_entity.id
_entity.type
_entity.pdbx_description
1 polymer ?
#
loop_
_entity_poly.entity_id
_entity_poly.type
_entity_poly.pdbx_seq_one_letter_code
_entity_poly.pdbx_strand_id
1 'polypeptide(L)'
;MKVADQSWKAGTADSNDTLVGCSFSASGACFTDRKLAGVRAYHEWMPIRQVDVDDKLRIWRNFQIGKLLDLTMLDTRQYDRDITDLISLCTSSEFINSIADVNNRSLMGAAQESWFFDTLSQSKSRGATWRIVGQQIVFTQLNESDGFDVDAWDGYRANRNRILDHLYNNEISNTVILSGDSHANWVSDLAHINDTTTYNPTTGNGAIGVEFAGTAVTSTSSFGSGILPLQANAKSQTYLTDKLNADLQWSEGSFRGFFTLTIEPHQVNATYWAMQNITNANLEAFPSATFIVEAGANKLSRPVAGGKVAAGVLKTEALAAVDTTTASAD
;
A
#
# COMPACT_ATOMS: atom_id res chain seq x y z
N MET A 1 -0.60 -3.15 13.59
CA MET A 1 -0.18 -2.62 14.90
C MET A 1 1.28 -2.19 14.79
N LYS A 2 1.61 -0.95 15.17
CA LYS A 2 3.01 -0.49 15.28
C LYS A 2 3.41 -0.61 16.75
N VAL A 3 4.23 -1.61 17.10
CA VAL A 3 4.68 -1.83 18.49
C VAL A 3 5.93 -1.01 18.81
N ALA A 4 6.72 -0.70 17.78
CA ALA A 4 7.90 0.14 17.84
C ALA A 4 8.14 0.75 16.45
N ASP A 5 8.98 1.78 16.40
CA ASP A 5 9.39 2.35 15.13
C ASP A 5 10.33 1.42 14.37
N GLN A 6 10.03 1.19 13.10
CA GLN A 6 10.82 0.38 12.18
C GLN A 6 11.28 -0.97 12.76
N SER A 7 10.32 -1.75 13.27
CA SER A 7 10.58 -3.10 13.79
C SER A 7 10.77 -4.13 12.68
N TRP A 8 11.63 -5.11 12.95
CA TRP A 8 11.81 -6.35 12.21
C TRP A 8 11.89 -7.55 13.17
N LYS A 9 12.05 -8.77 12.65
CA LYS A 9 12.00 -10.00 13.44
C LYS A 9 13.00 -10.09 14.60
N ALA A 10 14.09 -9.34 14.54
CA ALA A 10 15.15 -9.37 15.55
C ALA A 10 15.39 -8.01 16.24
N GLY A 11 14.53 -7.01 16.04
CA GLY A 11 14.80 -5.67 16.59
C GLY A 11 13.91 -4.54 16.08
N THR A 12 14.31 -3.30 16.37
CA THR A 12 13.65 -2.05 15.94
C THR A 12 14.68 -0.94 15.74
N ALA A 13 14.29 0.17 15.10
CA ALA A 13 15.22 1.31 14.92
C ALA A 13 15.83 1.81 16.23
N ASP A 14 15.08 1.74 17.33
CA ASP A 14 15.45 2.29 18.63
C ASP A 14 15.80 1.25 19.70
N SER A 15 15.70 -0.06 19.42
CA SER A 15 16.00 -1.11 20.40
C SER A 15 16.16 -2.49 19.77
N ASN A 16 17.27 -3.17 20.09
CA ASN A 16 17.49 -4.57 19.71
C ASN A 16 17.78 -5.43 20.94
N ASP A 17 17.25 -6.65 20.91
CA ASP A 17 17.58 -7.66 21.91
C ASP A 17 18.92 -8.28 21.51
N THR A 18 19.95 -8.08 22.34
CA THR A 18 21.29 -8.63 22.10
C THR A 18 21.62 -9.68 23.16
N LEU A 19 22.64 -10.52 22.90
CA LEU A 19 23.14 -11.51 23.87
C LEU A 19 23.58 -10.89 25.22
N VAL A 20 23.85 -9.58 25.26
CA VAL A 20 24.28 -8.84 26.45
C VAL A 20 23.18 -8.00 27.10
N GLY A 21 21.93 -8.10 26.60
CA GLY A 21 20.75 -7.42 27.14
C GLY A 21 20.06 -6.45 26.18
N CYS A 22 19.15 -5.64 26.72
CA CYS A 22 18.32 -4.67 26.01
C CYS A 22 19.10 -3.35 25.79
N SER A 23 20.04 -3.31 24.84
CA SER A 23 20.77 -2.06 24.55
C SER A 23 19.83 -1.04 23.91
N PHE A 24 20.01 0.25 24.25
CA PHE A 24 19.30 1.41 23.67
C PHE A 24 17.81 1.59 24.01
N SER A 25 17.21 0.74 24.86
CA SER A 25 15.83 0.98 25.33
C SER A 25 15.77 2.13 26.34
N ALA A 26 15.15 3.26 25.96
CA ALA A 26 14.92 4.39 26.88
C ALA A 26 14.09 4.02 28.13
N SER A 27 13.36 2.90 28.09
CA SER A 27 12.59 2.38 29.24
C SER A 27 13.29 1.26 30.01
N GLY A 28 14.43 0.75 29.53
CA GLY A 28 15.09 -0.45 30.06
C GLY A 28 14.41 -1.79 29.71
N ALA A 29 13.22 -1.79 29.12
CA ALA A 29 12.54 -3.02 28.66
C ALA A 29 13.09 -3.50 27.31
N CYS A 30 13.25 -4.81 27.15
CA CYS A 30 13.63 -5.44 25.88
C CYS A 30 12.54 -5.27 24.82
N PHE A 31 12.95 -5.29 23.55
CA PHE A 31 12.01 -5.18 22.44
C PHE A 31 11.04 -6.36 22.44
N THR A 32 11.51 -7.59 22.69
CA THR A 32 10.62 -8.76 22.75
C THR A 32 9.54 -8.60 23.82
N ASP A 33 9.88 -8.08 25.00
CA ASP A 33 8.89 -7.85 26.06
C ASP A 33 7.86 -6.79 25.64
N ARG A 34 8.33 -5.69 25.05
CA ARG A 34 7.45 -4.64 24.49
C ARG A 34 6.57 -5.18 23.37
N LYS A 35 7.11 -6.02 22.49
CA LYS A 35 6.41 -6.70 21.40
C LYS A 35 5.29 -7.58 21.93
N LEU A 36 5.59 -8.43 22.92
CA LEU A 36 4.61 -9.33 23.53
C LEU A 36 3.53 -8.56 24.31
N ALA A 37 3.91 -7.51 25.04
CA ALA A 37 2.96 -6.63 25.73
C ALA A 37 2.04 -5.90 24.73
N GLY A 38 2.59 -5.42 23.62
CA GLY A 38 1.82 -4.83 22.52
C GLY A 38 0.83 -5.83 21.92
N VAL A 39 1.30 -7.00 21.51
CA VAL A 39 0.44 -8.07 20.95
C VAL A 39 -0.68 -8.42 21.92
N ARG A 40 -0.37 -8.55 23.21
CA ARG A 40 -1.39 -8.78 24.25
C ARG A 40 -2.43 -7.67 24.29
N ALA A 41 -2.00 -6.40 24.40
CA ALA A 41 -2.93 -5.27 24.42
C ALA A 41 -3.79 -5.21 23.15
N TYR A 42 -3.23 -5.53 21.99
CA TYR A 42 -3.98 -5.58 20.74
C TYR A 42 -5.09 -6.64 20.75
N HIS A 43 -4.81 -7.85 21.25
CA HIS A 43 -5.84 -8.88 21.42
C HIS A 43 -6.85 -8.56 22.52
N GLU A 44 -6.47 -7.82 23.56
CA GLU A 44 -7.37 -7.42 24.65
C GLU A 44 -8.35 -6.29 24.25
N TRP A 45 -7.92 -5.38 23.38
CA TRP A 45 -8.67 -4.15 23.05
C TRP A 45 -9.28 -4.13 21.64
N MET A 46 -8.88 -5.03 20.75
CA MET A 46 -9.47 -5.14 19.41
C MET A 46 -10.44 -6.32 19.34
N PRO A 47 -11.55 -6.22 18.59
CA PRO A 47 -12.49 -7.31 18.38
C PRO A 47 -11.92 -8.32 17.37
N ILE A 48 -10.81 -8.97 17.71
CA ILE A 48 -10.13 -9.96 16.88
C ILE A 48 -10.17 -11.33 17.56
N ARG A 49 -10.23 -12.38 16.74
CA ARG A 49 -10.00 -13.74 17.21
C ARG A 49 -8.54 -14.09 16.98
N GLN A 50 -7.98 -14.92 17.86
CA GLN A 50 -6.72 -15.59 17.59
C GLN A 50 -6.89 -16.49 16.38
N VAL A 51 -5.96 -16.38 15.42
CA VAL A 51 -5.97 -17.19 14.19
C VAL A 51 -5.46 -18.59 14.50
N ASP A 52 -4.43 -18.66 15.33
CA ASP A 52 -3.83 -19.88 15.84
C ASP A 52 -3.61 -19.69 17.36
N VAL A 53 -3.96 -20.72 18.15
CA VAL A 53 -3.82 -20.67 19.61
C VAL A 53 -2.36 -20.82 20.05
N ASP A 54 -1.54 -21.48 19.22
CA ASP A 54 -0.13 -21.74 19.48
C ASP A 54 0.78 -20.65 18.89
N ASP A 55 0.25 -19.81 17.99
CA ASP A 55 0.94 -18.65 17.42
C ASP A 55 0.19 -17.34 17.69
N LYS A 56 0.52 -16.71 18.81
CA LYS A 56 -0.08 -15.44 19.26
C LYS A 56 0.29 -14.24 18.39
N LEU A 57 1.38 -14.33 17.61
CA LEU A 57 1.82 -13.27 16.71
C LEU A 57 1.05 -13.31 15.39
N ARG A 58 0.51 -14.48 15.01
CA ARG A 58 -0.24 -14.65 13.78
C ARG A 58 -1.56 -13.88 13.79
N ILE A 59 -1.62 -12.81 12.98
CA ILE A 59 -2.84 -12.03 12.76
C ILE A 59 -3.34 -12.04 11.31
N TRP A 60 -2.51 -12.42 10.33
CA TRP A 60 -2.94 -12.50 8.93
C TRP A 60 -3.91 -13.65 8.71
N ARG A 61 -4.92 -13.39 7.87
CA ARG A 61 -6.13 -14.20 7.73
C ARG A 61 -6.89 -13.82 6.46
N ASN A 62 -7.78 -14.70 6.02
CA ASN A 62 -8.61 -14.47 4.85
C ASN A 62 -10.10 -14.59 5.19
N PHE A 63 -10.93 -13.73 4.61
CA PHE A 63 -12.37 -13.77 4.74
C PHE A 63 -13.01 -13.96 3.37
N GLN A 64 -13.81 -15.01 3.22
CA GLN A 64 -14.53 -15.29 1.98
C GLN A 64 -15.97 -14.77 2.09
N ILE A 65 -16.32 -13.76 1.28
CA ILE A 65 -17.67 -13.18 1.26
C ILE A 65 -18.40 -13.70 0.02
N GLY A 66 -18.98 -14.89 0.17
CA GLY A 66 -19.60 -15.61 -0.95
C GLY A 66 -18.61 -15.77 -2.11
N LYS A 67 -19.09 -15.54 -3.34
CA LYS A 67 -18.23 -15.42 -4.54
C LYS A 67 -17.89 -13.97 -4.91
N LEU A 68 -18.38 -12.99 -4.16
CA LEU A 68 -18.16 -11.58 -4.47
C LEU A 68 -16.70 -11.21 -4.26
N LEU A 69 -16.15 -11.46 -3.08
CA LEU A 69 -14.77 -11.09 -2.77
C LEU A 69 -14.13 -12.00 -1.74
N ASP A 70 -12.81 -12.07 -1.82
CA ASP A 70 -11.93 -12.48 -0.73
C ASP A 70 -11.19 -11.27 -0.17
N LEU A 71 -11.26 -11.10 1.15
CA LEU A 71 -10.51 -10.10 1.89
C LEU A 71 -9.36 -10.79 2.62
N THR A 72 -8.17 -10.68 2.04
CA THR A 72 -6.93 -11.23 2.60
C THR A 72 -6.19 -10.14 3.36
N MET A 73 -6.05 -10.30 4.67
CA MET A 73 -5.35 -9.35 5.54
C MET A 73 -3.95 -9.86 5.82
N LEU A 74 -2.92 -9.06 5.52
CA LEU A 74 -1.50 -9.39 5.72
C LEU A 74 -0.94 -8.73 7.00
N ASP A 75 0.17 -9.28 7.51
CA ASP A 75 1.07 -8.61 8.45
C ASP A 75 2.42 -8.36 7.77
N THR A 76 2.78 -7.10 7.57
CA THR A 76 4.08 -6.69 7.01
C THR A 76 4.98 -6.04 8.05
N ARG A 77 4.74 -6.24 9.35
CA ARG A 77 5.46 -5.57 10.43
C ARG A 77 6.03 -6.54 11.45
N GLN A 78 5.19 -7.34 12.10
CA GLN A 78 5.55 -7.94 13.39
C GLN A 78 5.95 -9.41 13.32
N TYR A 79 5.65 -10.11 12.23
CA TYR A 79 5.89 -11.55 12.22
C TYR A 79 7.34 -11.93 11.89
N ASP A 80 7.75 -11.80 10.64
CA ASP A 80 9.03 -12.32 10.13
C ASP A 80 9.72 -11.34 9.17
N ARG A 81 9.34 -10.07 9.24
CA ARG A 81 9.95 -8.99 8.47
C ARG A 81 11.46 -8.96 8.69
N ASP A 82 12.24 -8.91 7.60
CA ASP A 82 13.68 -8.68 7.66
C ASP A 82 14.01 -7.23 8.05
N ILE A 83 15.27 -6.92 8.34
CA ILE A 83 15.73 -5.60 8.80
C ILE A 83 15.22 -4.45 7.92
N THR A 84 14.79 -3.34 8.50
CA THR A 84 14.28 -2.16 7.77
C THR A 84 15.11 -0.92 8.08
N ASP A 85 14.68 0.25 7.59
CA ASP A 85 15.31 1.55 7.84
C ASP A 85 15.61 1.77 9.33
N LEU A 86 16.85 2.14 9.63
CA LEU A 86 17.30 2.42 10.98
C LEU A 86 17.57 3.91 11.08
N ILE A 87 16.58 4.67 11.57
CA ILE A 87 16.58 6.14 11.68
C ILE A 87 17.86 6.69 12.33
N SER A 88 18.55 5.92 13.18
CA SER A 88 19.76 6.34 13.89
C SER A 88 21.05 6.33 13.05
N LEU A 89 21.04 5.84 11.80
CA LEU A 89 22.23 5.76 10.95
C LEU A 89 21.88 6.29 9.55
N CYS A 90 22.41 7.46 9.15
CA CYS A 90 22.21 8.04 7.81
C CYS A 90 22.62 7.11 6.65
N THR A 91 23.31 6.00 6.94
CA THR A 91 23.73 4.96 6.00
C THR A 91 22.73 3.80 5.86
N SER A 92 21.68 3.76 6.68
CA SER A 92 20.75 2.64 6.73
C SER A 92 19.87 2.58 5.49
N SER A 93 19.32 3.70 5.01
CA SER A 93 18.44 3.69 3.85
C SER A 93 19.17 3.29 2.55
N GLU A 94 20.42 3.75 2.35
CA GLU A 94 21.25 3.31 1.23
C GLU A 94 21.57 1.81 1.31
N PHE A 95 21.91 1.31 2.51
CA PHE A 95 22.16 -0.10 2.74
C PHE A 95 20.91 -0.94 2.47
N ILE A 96 19.74 -0.58 3.03
CA ILE A 96 18.49 -1.30 2.80
C ILE A 96 18.13 -1.29 1.31
N ASN A 97 18.29 -0.15 0.63
CA ASN A 97 18.07 -0.06 -0.81
C ASN A 97 19.03 -0.99 -1.60
N SER A 98 20.30 -1.11 -1.17
CA SER A 98 21.28 -1.99 -1.82
C SER A 98 20.96 -3.48 -1.71
N ILE A 99 20.19 -3.88 -0.68
CA ILE A 99 19.77 -5.27 -0.47
C ILE A 99 18.32 -5.54 -0.87
N ALA A 100 17.59 -4.54 -1.36
CA ALA A 100 16.15 -4.65 -1.64
C ALA A 100 15.83 -5.70 -2.72
N ASP A 101 16.74 -5.91 -3.68
CA ASP A 101 16.62 -6.88 -4.77
C ASP A 101 17.25 -8.25 -4.46
N VAL A 102 17.79 -8.46 -3.24
CA VAL A 102 18.38 -9.76 -2.88
C VAL A 102 17.27 -10.81 -2.81
N ASN A 103 17.45 -11.93 -3.52
CA ASN A 103 16.39 -12.93 -3.73
C ASN A 103 15.70 -13.43 -2.45
N ASN A 104 16.40 -13.56 -1.34
CA ASN A 104 15.83 -14.06 -0.08
C ASN A 104 15.27 -12.95 0.83
N ARG A 105 15.32 -11.69 0.39
CA ARG A 105 14.73 -10.54 1.10
C ARG A 105 13.23 -10.79 1.28
N SER A 106 12.76 -10.65 2.53
CA SER A 106 11.37 -10.94 2.89
C SER A 106 10.79 -9.94 3.86
N LEU A 107 9.58 -9.48 3.54
CA LEU A 107 8.77 -8.59 4.37
C LEU A 107 7.78 -9.38 5.23
N MET A 108 7.28 -10.50 4.70
CA MET A 108 6.23 -11.31 5.34
C MET A 108 6.77 -12.61 5.98
N GLY A 109 7.96 -13.06 5.58
CA GLY A 109 8.48 -14.39 5.88
C GLY A 109 7.88 -15.47 5.00
N ALA A 110 8.55 -16.62 4.95
CA ALA A 110 8.20 -17.72 4.05
C ALA A 110 6.82 -18.32 4.34
N ALA A 111 6.43 -18.42 5.61
CA ALA A 111 5.16 -19.04 6.01
C ALA A 111 3.95 -18.21 5.54
N GLN A 112 3.98 -16.89 5.75
CA GLN A 112 2.92 -16.00 5.30
C GLN A 112 2.94 -15.83 3.78
N GLU A 113 4.11 -15.77 3.15
CA GLU A 113 4.24 -15.68 1.69
C GLU A 113 3.63 -16.91 0.99
N SER A 114 4.00 -18.13 1.40
CA SER A 114 3.41 -19.36 0.85
C SER A 114 1.91 -19.40 1.06
N TRP A 115 1.46 -19.11 2.29
CA TRP A 115 0.03 -19.06 2.61
C TRP A 115 -0.73 -18.04 1.75
N PHE A 116 -0.13 -16.88 1.46
CA PHE A 116 -0.74 -15.84 0.66
C PHE A 116 -0.91 -16.27 -0.79
N PHE A 117 0.13 -16.86 -1.39
CA PHE A 117 0.06 -17.40 -2.76
C PHE A 117 -0.97 -18.51 -2.90
N ASP A 118 -1.02 -19.43 -1.93
CA ASP A 118 -2.05 -20.46 -1.88
C ASP A 118 -3.45 -19.84 -1.78
N THR A 119 -3.62 -18.81 -0.95
CA THR A 119 -4.89 -18.10 -0.77
C THR A 119 -5.36 -17.43 -2.07
N LEU A 120 -4.46 -16.74 -2.79
CA LEU A 120 -4.78 -16.10 -4.08
C LEU A 120 -5.17 -17.14 -5.14
N SER A 121 -4.41 -18.23 -5.23
CA SER A 121 -4.66 -19.33 -6.16
C SER A 121 -5.99 -20.04 -5.87
N GLN A 122 -6.29 -20.31 -4.59
CA GLN A 122 -7.56 -20.88 -4.17
C GLN A 122 -8.73 -19.92 -4.43
N SER A 123 -8.54 -18.62 -4.20
CA SER A 123 -9.53 -17.59 -4.53
C SER A 123 -9.88 -17.61 -6.01
N LYS A 124 -8.88 -17.72 -6.90
CA LYS A 124 -9.06 -17.90 -8.34
C LYS A 124 -9.81 -19.18 -8.66
N SER A 125 -9.34 -20.32 -8.17
CA SER A 125 -9.96 -21.63 -8.44
C SER A 125 -11.41 -21.70 -7.98
N ARG A 126 -11.78 -21.02 -6.89
CA ARG A 126 -13.15 -20.98 -6.36
C ARG A 126 -14.08 -20.08 -7.19
N GLY A 127 -13.53 -19.24 -8.05
CA GLY A 127 -14.27 -18.28 -8.85
C GLY A 127 -14.78 -17.09 -8.03
N ALA A 128 -13.97 -16.59 -7.09
CA ALA A 128 -14.23 -15.30 -6.47
C ALA A 128 -13.98 -14.17 -7.47
N THR A 129 -14.89 -13.20 -7.53
CA THR A 129 -14.77 -12.05 -8.44
C THR A 129 -13.59 -11.17 -8.06
N TRP A 130 -13.49 -10.75 -6.79
CA TRP A 130 -12.47 -9.81 -6.32
C TRP A 130 -11.51 -10.41 -5.30
N ARG A 131 -10.23 -10.01 -5.37
CA ARG A 131 -9.17 -10.29 -4.40
C ARG A 131 -8.73 -8.98 -3.77
N ILE A 132 -9.24 -8.69 -2.58
CA ILE A 132 -8.91 -7.48 -1.84
C ILE A 132 -7.84 -7.83 -0.82
N VAL A 133 -6.68 -7.21 -0.92
CA VAL A 133 -5.52 -7.47 -0.05
C VAL A 133 -5.31 -6.27 0.86
N GLY A 134 -5.66 -6.42 2.13
CA GLY A 134 -5.42 -5.39 3.14
C GLY A 134 -4.04 -5.54 3.76
N GLN A 135 -3.22 -4.51 3.66
CA GLN A 135 -1.90 -4.49 4.29
C GLN A 135 -1.51 -3.05 4.71
N GLN A 136 -0.33 -2.89 5.29
CA GLN A 136 0.03 -1.69 6.06
C GLN A 136 0.63 -0.57 5.21
N ILE A 137 1.53 -0.88 4.29
CA ILE A 137 2.50 0.07 3.70
C ILE A 137 2.39 0.12 2.18
N VAL A 138 2.74 1.25 1.54
CA VAL A 138 2.57 1.39 0.09
C VAL A 138 3.30 0.29 -0.69
N PHE A 139 2.55 -0.40 -1.54
CA PHE A 139 2.96 -1.57 -2.31
C PHE A 139 3.55 -1.20 -3.66
N THR A 140 2.98 -0.23 -4.36
CA THR A 140 3.55 0.30 -5.60
C THR A 140 4.88 0.96 -5.28
N GLN A 141 5.86 0.72 -6.16
CA GLN A 141 7.13 1.41 -6.05
C GLN A 141 6.92 2.92 -6.27
N LEU A 142 7.36 3.73 -5.31
CA LEU A 142 7.21 5.19 -5.37
C LEU A 142 8.58 5.87 -5.21
N ASN A 143 9.03 6.50 -6.29
CA ASN A 143 10.18 7.38 -6.27
C ASN A 143 9.71 8.82 -5.95
N GLU A 144 10.00 9.27 -4.74
CA GLU A 144 9.64 10.60 -4.25
C GLU A 144 10.71 11.66 -4.58
N SER A 145 11.41 11.50 -5.72
CA SER A 145 12.52 12.33 -6.23
C SER A 145 13.82 12.27 -5.42
N ASP A 146 13.73 12.14 -4.11
CA ASP A 146 14.87 12.06 -3.19
C ASP A 146 15.27 10.59 -2.86
N GLY A 147 14.52 9.62 -3.38
CA GLY A 147 14.76 8.20 -3.17
C GLY A 147 13.46 7.39 -3.06
N PHE A 148 13.61 6.19 -2.54
CA PHE A 148 12.49 5.29 -2.24
C PHE A 148 12.27 5.19 -0.72
N ASP A 149 11.01 4.98 -0.31
CA ASP A 149 10.70 4.61 1.06
C ASP A 149 11.11 3.16 1.33
N VAL A 150 12.31 2.98 1.85
CA VAL A 150 12.86 1.66 2.18
C VAL A 150 12.19 0.97 3.38
N ASP A 151 11.32 1.68 4.11
CA ASP A 151 10.42 1.05 5.07
C ASP A 151 9.11 0.56 4.43
N ALA A 152 8.77 1.01 3.23
CA ALA A 152 7.69 0.47 2.42
C ALA A 152 8.13 -0.78 1.62
N TRP A 153 7.33 -1.20 0.63
CA TRP A 153 7.69 -2.33 -0.23
C TRP A 153 8.93 -2.07 -1.11
N ASP A 154 9.35 -0.81 -1.27
CA ASP A 154 10.58 -0.47 -1.99
C ASP A 154 11.87 -0.97 -1.32
N GLY A 155 11.87 -1.20 0.00
CA GLY A 155 12.97 -1.87 0.70
C GLY A 155 12.97 -3.40 0.57
N TYR A 156 11.96 -3.96 -0.12
CA TYR A 156 11.69 -5.40 -0.22
C TYR A 156 11.28 -5.79 -1.65
N ARG A 157 11.91 -5.14 -2.65
CA ARG A 157 11.60 -5.32 -4.07
C ARG A 157 11.60 -6.78 -4.51
N ALA A 158 12.56 -7.60 -4.10
CA ALA A 158 12.53 -9.02 -4.41
C ALA A 158 11.27 -9.73 -3.90
N ASN A 159 10.76 -9.38 -2.71
CA ASN A 159 9.51 -9.94 -2.19
C ASN A 159 8.29 -9.42 -2.96
N ARG A 160 8.26 -8.12 -3.27
CA ARG A 160 7.21 -7.51 -4.10
C ARG A 160 7.12 -8.21 -5.46
N ASN A 161 8.27 -8.48 -6.07
CA ASN A 161 8.36 -9.12 -7.39
C ASN A 161 7.76 -10.51 -7.38
N ARG A 162 8.04 -11.32 -6.34
CA ARG A 162 7.42 -12.65 -6.22
C ARG A 162 5.90 -12.60 -6.16
N ILE A 163 5.31 -11.56 -5.55
CA ILE A 163 3.85 -11.36 -5.55
C ILE A 163 3.36 -11.01 -6.94
N LEU A 164 4.00 -10.05 -7.62
CA LEU A 164 3.63 -9.66 -8.98
C LEU A 164 3.80 -10.83 -9.97
N ASP A 165 4.88 -11.59 -9.85
CA ASP A 165 5.14 -12.82 -10.61
C ASP A 165 4.04 -13.86 -10.36
N HIS A 166 3.63 -14.05 -9.09
CA HIS A 166 2.58 -15.00 -8.77
C HIS A 166 1.24 -14.58 -9.39
N LEU A 167 0.89 -13.28 -9.32
CA LEU A 167 -0.33 -12.75 -9.94
C LEU A 167 -0.30 -12.89 -11.47
N TYR A 168 0.81 -12.50 -12.09
CA TYR A 168 0.99 -12.53 -13.54
C TYR A 168 1.01 -13.96 -14.09
N ASN A 169 1.92 -14.81 -13.59
CA ASN A 169 2.13 -16.17 -14.13
C ASN A 169 0.94 -17.09 -13.92
N ASN A 170 0.11 -16.83 -12.90
CA ASN A 170 -1.09 -17.61 -12.63
C ASN A 170 -2.36 -16.90 -13.12
N GLU A 171 -2.24 -15.81 -13.88
CA GLU A 171 -3.34 -15.02 -14.43
C GLU A 171 -4.41 -14.69 -13.37
N ILE A 172 -3.98 -14.20 -12.21
CA ILE A 172 -4.85 -13.84 -11.09
C ILE A 172 -5.28 -12.40 -11.25
N SER A 173 -6.48 -12.21 -11.80
CA SER A 173 -7.09 -10.89 -12.06
C SER A 173 -7.87 -10.35 -10.86
N ASN A 174 -8.40 -9.13 -11.01
CA ASN A 174 -9.26 -8.44 -10.05
C ASN A 174 -8.64 -8.29 -8.66
N THR A 175 -7.33 -8.03 -8.64
CA THR A 175 -6.58 -7.83 -7.40
C THR A 175 -6.52 -6.33 -7.08
N VAL A 176 -6.94 -6.00 -5.86
CA VAL A 176 -6.91 -4.64 -5.30
C VAL A 176 -6.08 -4.68 -4.03
N ILE A 177 -4.97 -3.95 -4.00
CA ILE A 177 -4.13 -3.79 -2.82
C ILE A 177 -4.57 -2.54 -2.05
N LEU A 178 -4.75 -2.67 -0.74
CA LEU A 178 -5.07 -1.57 0.16
C LEU A 178 -3.89 -1.28 1.07
N SER A 179 -3.56 0.01 1.18
CA SER A 179 -2.36 0.48 1.88
C SER A 179 -2.63 1.74 2.69
N GLY A 180 -1.73 2.04 3.63
CA GLY A 180 -1.72 3.27 4.40
C GLY A 180 -0.30 3.69 4.75
N ASP A 181 -0.07 4.00 6.03
CA ASP A 181 1.23 4.30 6.68
C ASP A 181 1.91 5.60 6.21
N SER A 182 2.00 5.86 4.90
CA SER A 182 2.68 7.03 4.32
C SER A 182 2.06 8.39 4.65
N HIS A 183 0.85 8.43 5.23
CA HIS A 183 0.12 9.65 5.54
C HIS A 183 -0.12 10.58 4.33
N ALA A 184 -0.21 10.02 3.13
CA ALA A 184 -0.67 10.69 1.91
C ALA A 184 -1.52 9.70 1.10
N ASN A 185 -2.32 10.22 0.18
CA ASN A 185 -3.13 9.38 -0.71
C ASN A 185 -2.37 9.09 -2.00
N TRP A 186 -2.37 7.83 -2.40
CA TRP A 186 -1.74 7.36 -3.64
C TRP A 186 -2.67 6.36 -4.33
N VAL A 187 -2.82 6.51 -5.65
CA VAL A 187 -3.58 5.56 -6.47
C VAL A 187 -2.78 5.22 -7.71
N SER A 188 -2.57 3.92 -7.89
CA SER A 188 -1.71 3.38 -8.93
C SER A 188 -2.36 2.19 -9.61
N ASP A 189 -2.08 2.01 -10.90
CA ASP A 189 -2.19 0.67 -11.49
C ASP A 189 -1.03 -0.19 -10.96
N LEU A 190 -1.12 -1.51 -11.06
CA LEU A 190 -0.03 -2.43 -10.77
C LEU A 190 0.48 -3.01 -12.08
N ALA A 191 1.74 -2.72 -12.41
CA ALA A 191 2.43 -3.31 -13.54
C ALA A 191 3.44 -4.37 -13.08
N HIS A 192 3.75 -5.31 -13.97
CA HIS A 192 4.81 -6.29 -13.77
C HIS A 192 6.20 -5.65 -13.98
N ILE A 193 7.24 -6.19 -13.35
CA ILE A 193 8.60 -5.66 -13.44
C ILE A 193 9.32 -6.12 -14.71
N ASN A 194 10.04 -5.20 -15.35
CA ASN A 194 10.61 -5.33 -16.71
C ASN A 194 9.59 -5.25 -17.85
N ASP A 195 8.35 -4.88 -17.53
CA ASP A 195 7.25 -4.74 -18.47
C ASP A 195 6.90 -3.26 -18.71
N THR A 196 7.89 -2.36 -18.76
CA THR A 196 7.67 -0.97 -19.22
C THR A 196 7.48 -0.87 -20.74
N THR A 197 7.70 -1.97 -21.47
CA THR A 197 7.30 -2.16 -22.87
C THR A 197 5.83 -2.59 -23.01
N THR A 198 5.42 -3.39 -22.04
CA THR A 198 4.12 -3.92 -21.67
C THR A 198 3.01 -2.97 -21.23
N TYR A 199 3.31 -2.26 -20.14
CA TYR A 199 2.41 -1.37 -19.47
C TYR A 199 2.40 0.00 -20.15
N ASN A 200 1.21 0.49 -20.46
CA ASN A 200 1.01 1.81 -21.03
C ASN A 200 0.28 2.69 -20.00
N PRO A 201 0.95 3.70 -19.40
CA PRO A 201 0.38 4.50 -18.32
C PRO A 201 -0.83 5.34 -18.73
N THR A 202 -0.88 5.76 -20.00
CA THR A 202 -2.00 6.52 -20.57
C THR A 202 -3.29 5.67 -20.61
N THR A 203 -3.20 4.42 -21.08
CA THR A 203 -4.35 3.53 -21.30
C THR A 203 -4.60 2.53 -20.17
N GLY A 204 -3.61 2.32 -19.29
CA GLY A 204 -3.56 1.28 -18.28
C GLY A 204 -3.44 -0.15 -18.82
N ASN A 205 -3.25 -0.34 -20.13
CA ASN A 205 -3.04 -1.67 -20.70
C ASN A 205 -1.76 -2.29 -20.14
N GLY A 206 -1.78 -3.60 -19.84
CA GLY A 206 -0.68 -4.31 -19.19
C GLY A 206 -0.75 -4.34 -17.66
N ALA A 207 -1.68 -3.60 -17.04
CA ALA A 207 -1.88 -3.68 -15.60
C ALA A 207 -2.47 -5.03 -15.16
N ILE A 208 -2.06 -5.49 -13.98
CA ILE A 208 -2.47 -6.76 -13.36
C ILE A 208 -3.24 -6.57 -12.04
N GLY A 209 -3.52 -5.32 -11.67
CA GLY A 209 -4.30 -4.94 -10.51
C GLY A 209 -4.21 -3.44 -10.26
N VAL A 210 -4.72 -3.00 -9.11
CA VAL A 210 -4.58 -1.61 -8.65
C VAL A 210 -4.18 -1.55 -7.19
N GLU A 211 -3.62 -0.42 -6.80
CA GLU A 211 -3.44 -0.06 -5.39
C GLU A 211 -4.25 1.19 -5.04
N PHE A 212 -4.94 1.10 -3.90
CA PHE A 212 -5.53 2.24 -3.21
C PHE A 212 -4.83 2.45 -1.86
N ALA A 213 -3.95 3.45 -1.80
CA ALA A 213 -3.29 3.85 -0.57
C ALA A 213 -3.96 5.09 0.02
N GLY A 214 -4.33 5.01 1.30
CA GLY A 214 -5.02 6.07 2.04
C GLY A 214 -4.08 6.93 2.88
N THR A 215 -4.46 8.21 3.00
CA THR A 215 -3.90 9.14 3.97
C THR A 215 -4.19 8.71 5.41
N ALA A 216 -3.61 9.42 6.36
CA ALA A 216 -3.90 9.23 7.77
C ALA A 216 -5.24 9.85 8.17
N VAL A 217 -5.86 9.31 9.22
CA VAL A 217 -7.04 9.92 9.85
C VAL A 217 -6.67 11.26 10.50
N THR A 218 -5.53 11.34 11.20
CA THR A 218 -5.08 12.56 11.90
C THR A 218 -3.58 12.82 11.84
N SER A 219 -2.74 11.81 11.60
CA SER A 219 -1.29 11.99 11.55
C SER A 219 -0.85 12.98 10.48
N THR A 220 0.19 13.75 10.78
CA THR A 220 0.77 14.74 9.89
C THR A 220 1.20 14.14 8.55
N SER A 221 1.06 14.93 7.47
CA SER A 221 1.47 14.52 6.13
C SER A 221 2.96 14.29 6.01
N SER A 222 3.34 13.24 5.28
CA SER A 222 4.72 13.01 4.81
C SER A 222 5.22 14.15 3.93
N PHE A 223 4.32 14.90 3.27
CA PHE A 223 4.71 16.01 2.42
C PHE A 223 5.15 17.24 3.23
N GLY A 224 4.77 17.29 4.51
CA GLY A 224 5.14 18.36 5.43
C GLY A 224 4.03 18.68 6.42
N SER A 225 4.43 19.17 7.60
CA SER A 225 3.47 19.60 8.62
C SER A 225 2.68 20.82 8.19
N GLY A 226 1.34 20.73 8.26
CA GLY A 226 0.44 21.80 7.86
C GLY A 226 0.51 22.18 6.38
N ILE A 227 1.01 21.28 5.51
CA ILE A 227 1.18 21.58 4.09
C ILE A 227 -0.15 21.96 3.43
N LEU A 228 -0.17 23.11 2.75
CA LEU A 228 -1.36 23.62 2.09
C LEU A 228 -1.60 22.88 0.75
N PRO A 229 -2.86 22.80 0.27
CA PRO A 229 -3.19 22.07 -0.95
C PRO A 229 -2.36 22.45 -2.17
N LEU A 230 -2.09 23.74 -2.40
CA LEU A 230 -1.28 24.20 -3.53
C LEU A 230 0.18 23.70 -3.46
N GLN A 231 0.76 23.66 -2.27
CA GLN A 231 2.13 23.17 -2.06
C GLN A 231 2.21 21.65 -2.20
N ALA A 232 1.21 20.94 -1.64
CA ALA A 232 1.10 19.50 -1.80
C ALA A 232 0.90 19.10 -3.26
N ASN A 233 0.08 19.85 -4.01
CA ASN A 233 -0.12 19.62 -5.44
C ASN A 233 1.17 19.84 -6.24
N ALA A 234 1.95 20.88 -5.92
CA ALA A 234 3.24 21.10 -6.56
C ALA A 234 4.21 19.92 -6.32
N LYS A 235 4.23 19.34 -5.11
CA LYS A 235 4.97 18.10 -4.83
C LYS A 235 4.44 16.91 -5.63
N SER A 236 3.13 16.67 -5.60
CA SER A 236 2.50 15.58 -6.37
C SER A 236 2.86 15.63 -7.87
N GLN A 237 2.90 16.83 -8.48
CA GLN A 237 3.28 17.00 -9.88
C GLN A 237 4.70 16.50 -10.17
N THR A 238 5.63 16.62 -9.23
CA THR A 238 7.00 16.11 -9.41
C THR A 238 7.03 14.59 -9.42
N TYR A 239 6.13 13.93 -8.69
CA TYR A 239 6.07 12.46 -8.60
C TYR A 239 5.31 11.83 -9.76
N LEU A 240 4.29 12.52 -10.32
CA LEU A 240 3.41 12.03 -11.37
C LEU A 240 4.03 12.11 -12.79
N THR A 241 5.27 11.66 -12.93
CA THR A 241 5.96 11.59 -14.22
C THR A 241 6.25 10.13 -14.60
N ASP A 242 6.15 9.78 -15.88
CA ASP A 242 6.44 8.42 -16.35
C ASP A 242 7.89 7.99 -16.08
N LYS A 243 8.80 8.96 -16.05
CA LYS A 243 10.21 8.72 -15.74
C LYS A 243 10.43 8.24 -14.31
N LEU A 244 9.65 8.76 -13.35
CA LEU A 244 9.80 8.40 -11.94
C LEU A 244 8.84 7.30 -11.53
N ASN A 245 7.55 7.47 -11.87
CA ASN A 245 6.46 6.63 -11.43
C ASN A 245 5.46 6.46 -12.58
N ALA A 246 5.73 5.54 -13.51
CA ALA A 246 4.81 5.22 -14.61
C ALA A 246 3.42 4.81 -14.11
N ASP A 247 3.39 4.01 -13.04
CA ASP A 247 2.17 3.36 -12.53
C ASP A 247 1.29 4.29 -11.68
N LEU A 248 1.87 5.37 -11.12
CA LEU A 248 1.17 6.33 -10.26
C LEU A 248 0.25 7.24 -11.08
N GLN A 249 -1.04 7.23 -10.74
CA GLN A 249 -2.09 7.94 -11.49
C GLN A 249 -2.68 9.12 -10.72
N TRP A 250 -2.65 9.09 -9.38
CA TRP A 250 -3.09 10.21 -8.54
C TRP A 250 -2.31 10.29 -7.23
N SER A 251 -2.03 11.52 -6.81
CA SER A 251 -1.34 11.83 -5.54
C SER A 251 -1.98 13.04 -4.85
N GLU A 252 -2.29 12.91 -3.56
CA GLU A 252 -2.83 13.98 -2.71
C GLU A 252 -2.22 13.90 -1.31
N GLY A 253 -1.47 14.94 -0.93
CA GLY A 253 -0.71 14.95 0.31
C GLY A 253 -1.10 16.03 1.32
N SER A 254 -2.19 16.77 1.13
CA SER A 254 -2.59 17.84 2.06
C SER A 254 -3.64 17.35 3.04
N PHE A 255 -4.74 16.77 2.56
CA PHE A 255 -5.87 16.44 3.41
C PHE A 255 -5.65 15.13 4.19
N ARG A 256 -6.30 15.05 5.34
CA ARG A 256 -6.48 13.82 6.11
C ARG A 256 -7.87 13.25 5.82
N GLY A 257 -8.10 12.01 6.21
CA GLY A 257 -9.41 11.39 6.09
C GLY A 257 -9.32 9.88 5.94
N PHE A 258 -10.13 9.34 5.04
CA PHE A 258 -10.27 7.90 4.80
C PHE A 258 -10.78 7.67 3.37
N PHE A 259 -10.84 6.42 2.94
CA PHE A 259 -11.55 6.06 1.71
C PHE A 259 -12.50 4.90 1.96
N THR A 260 -13.52 4.80 1.11
CA THR A 260 -14.52 3.73 1.14
C THR A 260 -14.48 2.96 -0.15
N LEU A 261 -14.63 1.64 -0.07
CA LEU A 261 -14.82 0.78 -1.23
C LEU A 261 -16.29 0.33 -1.32
N THR A 262 -16.91 0.56 -2.47
CA THR A 262 -18.15 -0.11 -2.86
C THR A 262 -17.79 -1.20 -3.86
N ILE A 263 -18.06 -2.45 -3.51
CA ILE A 263 -17.61 -3.62 -4.25
C ILE A 263 -18.82 -4.35 -4.81
N GLU A 264 -18.92 -4.41 -6.14
CA GLU A 264 -20.01 -5.01 -6.89
C GLU A 264 -19.46 -6.11 -7.81
N PRO A 265 -20.30 -7.04 -8.31
CA PRO A 265 -19.81 -8.09 -9.21
C PRO A 265 -19.14 -7.59 -10.49
N HIS A 266 -19.48 -6.37 -10.97
CA HIS A 266 -18.93 -5.81 -12.20
C HIS A 266 -17.90 -4.70 -11.98
N GLN A 267 -17.81 -4.11 -10.78
CA GLN A 267 -16.85 -3.03 -10.53
C GLN A 267 -16.49 -2.87 -9.05
N VAL A 268 -15.35 -2.22 -8.79
CA VAL A 268 -15.00 -1.63 -7.49
C VAL A 268 -14.95 -0.12 -7.65
N ASN A 269 -15.63 0.60 -6.76
CA ASN A 269 -15.52 2.04 -6.65
C ASN A 269 -14.81 2.41 -5.33
N ALA A 270 -13.69 3.12 -5.44
CA ALA A 270 -12.96 3.71 -4.33
C ALA A 270 -13.22 5.22 -4.26
N THR A 271 -13.90 5.67 -3.21
CA THR A 271 -14.13 7.10 -2.94
C THR A 271 -13.27 7.57 -1.77
N TYR A 272 -12.40 8.54 -2.03
CA TYR A 272 -11.56 9.18 -1.02
C TYR A 272 -12.29 10.36 -0.40
N TRP A 273 -12.33 10.41 0.92
CA TRP A 273 -12.97 11.45 1.72
C TRP A 273 -11.91 12.28 2.42
N ALA A 274 -11.88 13.57 2.11
CA ALA A 274 -11.02 14.55 2.74
C ALA A 274 -11.78 15.30 3.84
N MET A 275 -11.17 15.40 5.02
CA MET A 275 -11.66 16.22 6.12
C MET A 275 -11.10 17.64 6.01
N GLN A 276 -11.96 18.66 5.96
CA GLN A 276 -11.50 20.06 5.97
C GLN A 276 -10.80 20.44 7.27
N ASN A 277 -11.27 19.89 8.40
CA ASN A 277 -10.73 20.15 9.71
C ASN A 277 -10.65 18.84 10.51
N ILE A 278 -9.50 18.61 11.14
CA ILE A 278 -9.22 17.46 12.00
C ILE A 278 -8.94 17.83 13.46
N THR A 279 -8.98 19.11 13.78
CA THR A 279 -8.61 19.63 15.12
C THR A 279 -9.77 19.56 16.12
N ASN A 280 -11.01 19.50 15.62
CA ASN A 280 -12.24 19.35 16.40
C ASN A 280 -13.24 18.45 15.67
N ALA A 281 -14.14 17.79 16.42
CA ALA A 281 -15.18 16.95 15.82
C ALA A 281 -16.12 17.77 14.91
N ASN A 282 -16.37 17.27 13.70
CA ASN A 282 -17.20 17.91 12.69
C ASN A 282 -17.64 16.90 11.61
N LEU A 283 -18.48 17.34 10.65
CA LEU A 283 -18.96 16.54 9.51
C LEU A 283 -18.48 17.12 8.17
N GLU A 284 -17.39 17.90 8.17
CA GLU A 284 -16.89 18.66 7.01
C GLU A 284 -16.04 17.78 6.09
N ALA A 285 -16.49 16.54 5.86
CA ALA A 285 -15.91 15.64 4.89
C ALA A 285 -16.41 15.98 3.48
N PHE A 286 -15.54 15.94 2.49
CA PHE A 286 -15.93 16.04 1.08
C PHE A 286 -15.22 14.94 0.25
N PRO A 287 -15.84 14.44 -0.82
CA PRO A 287 -15.20 13.47 -1.69
C PRO A 287 -14.07 14.17 -2.49
N SER A 288 -12.82 13.81 -2.22
CA SER A 288 -11.66 14.40 -2.90
C SER A 288 -11.42 13.79 -4.28
N ALA A 289 -11.62 12.48 -4.42
CA ALA A 289 -11.46 11.74 -5.66
C ALA A 289 -12.26 10.43 -5.62
N THR A 290 -12.66 9.95 -6.80
CA THR A 290 -13.37 8.68 -6.97
C THR A 290 -12.72 7.89 -8.11
N PHE A 291 -12.39 6.64 -7.86
CA PHE A 291 -11.75 5.75 -8.82
C PHE A 291 -12.60 4.51 -9.04
N ILE A 292 -12.67 4.05 -10.29
CA ILE A 292 -13.44 2.87 -10.68
C ILE A 292 -12.49 1.85 -11.28
N VAL A 293 -12.71 0.57 -10.98
CA VAL A 293 -12.06 -0.58 -11.60
C VAL A 293 -13.15 -1.53 -12.06
N GLU A 294 -13.25 -1.75 -13.36
CA GLU A 294 -14.17 -2.74 -13.91
C GLU A 294 -13.64 -4.16 -13.69
N ALA A 295 -14.53 -5.11 -13.43
CA ALA A 295 -14.19 -6.51 -13.30
C ALA A 295 -13.58 -7.03 -14.61
N GLY A 296 -12.42 -7.68 -14.50
CA GLY A 296 -11.64 -8.20 -15.60
C GLY A 296 -10.67 -7.18 -16.21
N ALA A 297 -10.78 -5.89 -15.89
CA ALA A 297 -9.94 -4.86 -16.50
C ALA A 297 -8.54 -4.76 -15.87
N ASN A 298 -8.39 -5.10 -14.59
CA ASN A 298 -7.13 -5.04 -13.82
C ASN A 298 -6.46 -3.65 -13.78
N LYS A 299 -7.20 -2.60 -14.10
CA LYS A 299 -6.71 -1.22 -14.21
C LYS A 299 -7.78 -0.23 -13.79
N LEU A 300 -7.37 0.98 -13.45
CA LEU A 300 -8.32 2.07 -13.24
C LEU A 300 -9.05 2.42 -14.54
N SER A 301 -10.35 2.66 -14.48
CA SER A 301 -11.13 3.17 -15.61
C SER A 301 -10.54 4.49 -16.11
N ARG A 302 -10.50 4.66 -17.44
CA ARG A 302 -9.99 5.86 -18.11
C ARG A 302 -11.14 6.70 -18.68
N PRO A 303 -11.05 8.06 -18.67
CA PRO A 303 -10.00 8.86 -18.03
C PRO A 303 -10.00 8.65 -16.51
N VAL A 304 -8.82 8.66 -15.89
CA VAL A 304 -8.68 8.36 -14.44
C VAL A 304 -9.51 9.35 -13.64
N ALA A 305 -10.32 8.83 -12.70
CA ALA A 305 -11.28 9.61 -11.91
C ALA A 305 -12.25 10.48 -12.75
N GLY A 306 -12.55 10.07 -13.99
CA GLY A 306 -13.36 10.88 -14.90
C GLY A 306 -12.67 12.16 -15.38
N GLY A 307 -11.33 12.23 -15.26
CA GLY A 307 -10.51 13.37 -15.68
C GLY A 307 -10.51 14.56 -14.72
N LYS A 308 -11.08 14.43 -13.53
CA LYS A 308 -11.09 15.53 -12.54
C LYS A 308 -11.15 15.01 -11.11
N VAL A 309 -10.53 15.76 -10.21
CA VAL A 309 -10.55 15.53 -8.75
C VAL A 309 -10.79 16.84 -8.03
N ALA A 310 -11.38 16.78 -6.83
CA ALA A 310 -11.58 17.94 -5.98
C ALA A 310 -10.34 18.30 -5.16
N ALA A 311 -9.44 17.33 -4.91
CA ALA A 311 -8.12 17.56 -4.32
C ALA A 311 -7.05 16.64 -4.91
N GLY A 312 -5.80 17.07 -4.80
CA GLY A 312 -4.65 16.36 -5.36
C GLY A 312 -4.44 16.61 -6.84
N VAL A 313 -3.63 15.76 -7.45
CA VAL A 313 -3.21 15.89 -8.85
C VAL A 313 -3.37 14.55 -9.55
N LEU A 314 -4.02 14.57 -10.71
CA LEU A 314 -4.05 13.44 -11.64
C LEU A 314 -2.83 13.51 -12.55
N LYS A 315 -2.29 12.35 -12.94
CA LYS A 315 -1.26 12.30 -13.98
C LYS A 315 -1.81 12.89 -15.29
N THR A 316 -1.08 13.82 -15.88
CA THR A 316 -1.53 14.62 -17.04
C THR A 316 -1.97 13.77 -18.23
N GLU A 317 -1.27 12.66 -18.51
CA GLU A 317 -1.59 11.77 -19.63
C GLU A 317 -2.86 10.94 -19.39
N ALA A 318 -3.22 10.71 -18.12
CA ALA A 318 -4.45 10.03 -17.74
C ALA A 318 -5.71 10.90 -18.00
N LEU A 319 -5.53 12.19 -18.24
CA LEU A 319 -6.58 13.15 -18.63
C LEU A 319 -6.83 13.14 -20.15
N ALA A 320 -5.85 12.70 -20.95
CA ALA A 320 -5.85 12.84 -22.41
C ALA A 320 -6.60 11.72 -23.16
N ALA A 321 -7.19 10.73 -22.46
CA ALA A 321 -7.98 9.66 -23.08
C ALA A 321 -9.36 10.12 -23.61
N VAL A 322 -9.61 11.43 -23.70
CA VAL A 322 -10.77 11.98 -24.40
C VAL A 322 -10.51 11.95 -25.90
N ASP A 323 -11.06 10.90 -26.51
CA ASP A 323 -11.32 10.67 -27.92
C ASP A 323 -11.04 11.85 -28.89
N THR A 324 -9.99 11.72 -29.69
CA THR A 324 -9.73 12.57 -30.87
C THR A 324 -10.31 11.99 -32.17
N THR A 325 -11.22 11.01 -32.12
CA THR A 325 -11.77 10.39 -33.35
C THR A 325 -13.06 11.01 -33.90
N THR A 326 -13.55 12.13 -33.37
CA THR A 326 -14.68 12.86 -33.99
C THR A 326 -14.32 14.30 -34.36
N ALA A 327 -13.45 14.48 -35.34
CA ALA A 327 -13.32 15.74 -36.08
C ALA A 327 -12.75 15.52 -37.50
N SER A 328 -13.37 14.64 -38.29
CA SER A 328 -13.32 14.72 -39.75
C SER A 328 -14.41 13.87 -40.40
N ALA A 329 -15.54 14.49 -40.71
CA ALA A 329 -16.40 14.21 -41.88
C ALA A 329 -17.73 14.97 -41.73
N ASP A 330 -17.79 16.11 -42.42
CA ASP A 330 -18.92 16.75 -43.12
C ASP A 330 -19.07 18.26 -42.82
#